data_AF-A0A2T0QXF1-F1
#
_entry.id   AF-A0A2T0QXF1-F1
#
_cell.length_a   1.000
_cell.length_b   1.000
_cell.length_c   1.000
_cell.angle_alpha   90.00
_cell.angle_beta   90.00
_cell.angle_gamma   90.00
#
_symmetry.space_group_name_H-M   'P 1'
#
loop_
_entity.id
_entity.type
_entity.pdbx_description
1 polymer ?
#
loop_
_entity_poly.entity_id
_entity_poly.type
_entity_poly.pdbx_seq_one_letter_code
_entity_poly.pdbx_strand_id
1 'polypeptide(L)'
;MDWLPDWVPSITVSAIVLLVVDLVVRLTAIAVVPVNRRPSSALAWLLAIFFIPYVGVVAFLLIGNPKLPRARRRKQREINELILSSTKGMDLVSADHPWPPWMAGIVELNRNLGAMPLVGGNSADLCGEYDEAILAMARTIDGAREYVHVEFYIMTRDPTSEPFFTALEKAVDRGVKVRLLLDHVGSLRYPGYRKTIRYLDDIGVEWHPMLPVQLHKLKYQRPDLRNHRKLLVVDGEVAWLGSQNVLDRSYNKRGNIKRGLQWQDLMVRLEGPVVSGVEAMFITDWYSETDELLETERPEISPVGSPGRLECQVVPSGPGFDGENNLKLFNALLYSAQRRISITSPYFVPDESMLSAITTAAERGVDVELFVSELGDQALVHYAECSYYENLLRAGVRIFRYPAPYVLHAKHMTVDEEVAVIGSSNMDMRSFLLDLELTLMVCGREFSDDLRRVEDGYRAKCTELTLGQWLARSRGQVIKENLARLTSAIQ
;
A
#
# COMPACT_ATOMS: atom_id res chain seq x y z
N MET A 1 -38.12 -32.83 -48.57
CA MET A 1 -37.62 -32.55 -47.21
C MET A 1 -38.48 -31.40 -46.66
N ASP A 2 -39.81 -31.49 -46.82
CA ASP A 2 -40.67 -30.29 -46.92
C ASP A 2 -41.66 -30.18 -45.75
N TRP A 3 -41.32 -30.77 -44.61
CA TRP A 3 -42.17 -30.80 -43.41
C TRP A 3 -41.61 -29.95 -42.26
N LEU A 4 -40.46 -29.30 -42.43
CA LEU A 4 -39.89 -28.41 -41.43
C LEU A 4 -40.41 -26.98 -41.64
N PRO A 5 -40.92 -26.31 -40.60
CA PRO A 5 -41.38 -24.92 -40.69
C PRO A 5 -40.29 -23.96 -41.18
N ASP A 6 -40.67 -22.91 -41.93
CA ASP A 6 -39.76 -21.93 -42.55
C ASP A 6 -38.81 -21.21 -41.57
N TRP A 7 -39.09 -21.25 -40.27
CA TRP A 7 -38.25 -20.66 -39.22
C TRP A 7 -37.12 -21.59 -38.75
N VAL A 8 -37.18 -22.89 -39.02
CA VAL A 8 -36.16 -23.87 -38.59
C VAL A 8 -34.79 -23.61 -39.23
N PRO A 9 -34.67 -23.29 -40.53
CA PRO A 9 -33.40 -22.90 -41.12
C PRO A 9 -32.80 -21.64 -40.48
N SER A 10 -33.63 -20.63 -40.18
CA SER A 10 -33.19 -19.37 -39.55
C SER A 10 -32.70 -19.57 -38.11
N ILE A 11 -33.34 -20.43 -37.34
CA ILE A 11 -32.89 -20.82 -36.00
C ILE A 11 -31.57 -21.61 -36.09
N THR A 12 -31.44 -22.50 -37.07
CA THR A 12 -30.22 -23.30 -37.27
C THR A 12 -29.02 -22.42 -37.65
N VAL A 13 -29.21 -21.46 -38.56
CA VAL A 13 -28.18 -20.49 -38.93
C VAL A 13 -27.78 -19.64 -37.73
N SER A 14 -28.75 -19.14 -36.95
CA SER A 14 -28.48 -18.34 -35.76
C SER A 14 -27.72 -19.13 -34.68
N ALA A 15 -28.07 -20.40 -34.46
CA ALA A 15 -27.37 -21.27 -33.53
C ALA A 15 -25.92 -21.55 -33.97
N ILE A 16 -25.69 -21.79 -35.27
CA ILE A 16 -24.34 -21.97 -35.82
C ILE A 16 -23.52 -20.68 -35.65
N VAL A 17 -24.10 -19.52 -35.94
CA VAL A 17 -23.42 -18.23 -35.74
C VAL A 17 -23.02 -18.03 -34.28
N LEU A 18 -23.93 -18.28 -33.33
CA LEU A 18 -23.63 -18.17 -31.91
C LEU A 18 -22.53 -19.16 -31.46
N LEU A 19 -22.55 -20.38 -31.98
CA LEU A 19 -21.51 -21.38 -31.70
C LEU A 19 -20.14 -20.95 -32.25
N VAL A 20 -20.09 -20.42 -33.47
CA VAL A 20 -18.86 -19.90 -34.07
C VAL A 20 -18.33 -18.71 -33.29
N VAL A 21 -19.20 -17.78 -32.87
CA VAL A 21 -18.83 -16.64 -32.03
C VAL A 21 -18.26 -17.11 -30.69
N ASP A 22 -18.92 -18.06 -30.01
CA ASP A 22 -18.43 -18.65 -28.75
C ASP A 22 -17.05 -19.32 -28.92
N LEU A 23 -16.87 -20.10 -29.99
CA LEU A 23 -15.59 -20.73 -30.30
C LEU A 23 -14.48 -19.70 -30.54
N VAL A 24 -14.75 -18.67 -31.34
CA VAL A 24 -13.81 -17.58 -31.62
C VAL A 24 -13.44 -16.84 -30.32
N VAL A 25 -14.41 -16.55 -29.45
CA VAL A 25 -14.19 -15.93 -28.14
C VAL A 25 -13.25 -16.77 -27.29
N ARG A 26 -13.48 -18.09 -27.19
CA ARG A 26 -12.65 -19.00 -26.37
C ARG A 26 -11.23 -19.15 -26.91
N LEU A 27 -11.08 -19.31 -28.23
CA LEU A 27 -9.76 -19.39 -28.87
C LEU A 27 -8.98 -18.08 -28.70
N THR A 28 -9.65 -16.93 -28.85
CA THR A 28 -9.06 -15.62 -28.58
C THR A 28 -8.66 -15.47 -27.13
N ALA A 29 -9.51 -15.91 -26.19
CA ALA A 29 -9.22 -15.86 -24.76
C ALA A 29 -7.96 -16.66 -24.39
N ILE A 30 -7.78 -17.87 -24.95
CA ILE A 30 -6.56 -18.67 -24.75
C ILE A 30 -5.31 -17.91 -25.20
N ALA A 31 -5.37 -17.20 -26.32
CA ALA A 31 -4.23 -16.45 -26.84
C ALA A 31 -3.95 -15.15 -26.06
N VAL A 32 -4.99 -14.46 -25.59
CA VAL A 32 -4.88 -13.08 -25.06
C VAL A 32 -4.82 -13.04 -23.53
N VAL A 33 -5.61 -13.86 -22.83
CA VAL A 33 -5.74 -13.82 -21.36
C VAL A 33 -4.42 -14.14 -20.66
N PRO A 34 -3.64 -15.17 -21.04
CA PRO A 34 -2.40 -15.52 -20.33
C PRO A 34 -1.26 -14.49 -20.45
N VAL A 35 -1.30 -13.61 -21.46
CA VAL A 35 -0.21 -12.67 -21.76
C VAL A 35 0.08 -11.78 -20.55
N ASN A 36 1.31 -11.83 -20.04
CA ASN A 36 1.80 -11.04 -18.90
C ASN A 36 0.93 -11.16 -17.63
N ARG A 37 0.31 -12.33 -17.39
CA ARG A 37 -0.46 -12.62 -16.18
C ARG A 37 0.11 -13.82 -15.44
N ARG A 38 -0.08 -13.83 -14.13
CA ARG A 38 0.23 -15.00 -13.30
C ARG A 38 -0.63 -16.19 -13.77
N PRO A 39 -0.07 -17.42 -13.83
CA PRO A 39 -0.81 -18.59 -14.32
C PRO A 39 -2.14 -18.81 -13.61
N SER A 40 -2.18 -18.62 -12.28
CA SER A 40 -3.40 -18.74 -11.47
C SER A 40 -4.49 -17.74 -11.87
N SER A 41 -4.12 -16.47 -12.06
CA SER A 41 -5.05 -15.41 -12.51
C SER A 41 -5.53 -15.65 -13.95
N ALA A 42 -4.63 -16.04 -14.85
CA ALA A 42 -4.97 -16.37 -16.23
C ALA A 42 -5.96 -17.55 -16.28
N LEU A 43 -5.70 -18.61 -15.52
CA LEU A 43 -6.59 -19.76 -15.44
C LEU A 43 -7.96 -19.38 -14.88
N ALA A 44 -8.04 -18.57 -13.84
CA ALA A 44 -9.32 -18.12 -13.29
C ALA A 44 -10.18 -17.37 -14.34
N TRP A 45 -9.56 -16.50 -15.13
CA TRP A 45 -10.24 -15.79 -16.21
C TRP A 45 -10.63 -16.70 -17.37
N LEU A 46 -9.78 -17.65 -17.74
CA LEU A 46 -10.12 -18.66 -18.74
C LEU A 46 -11.31 -19.49 -18.28
N LEU A 47 -11.33 -19.98 -17.04
CA LEU A 47 -12.46 -20.73 -16.49
C LEU A 47 -13.74 -19.88 -16.50
N ALA A 48 -13.68 -18.61 -16.11
CA ALA A 48 -14.83 -17.70 -16.16
C ALA A 48 -15.38 -17.54 -17.59
N ILE A 49 -14.50 -17.38 -18.58
CA ILE A 49 -14.89 -17.27 -20.00
C ILE A 49 -15.37 -18.62 -20.57
N PHE A 50 -14.88 -19.75 -20.08
CA PHE A 50 -15.31 -21.06 -20.58
C PHE A 50 -16.67 -21.49 -20.02
N PHE A 51 -16.93 -21.21 -18.74
CA PHE A 51 -18.18 -21.57 -18.08
C PHE A 51 -19.29 -20.53 -18.27
N ILE A 52 -18.94 -19.25 -18.41
CA ILE A 52 -19.90 -18.15 -18.57
C ILE A 52 -19.38 -17.14 -19.62
N PRO A 53 -19.30 -17.50 -20.92
CA PRO A 53 -18.51 -16.77 -21.92
C PRO A 53 -18.76 -15.27 -22.00
N TYR A 54 -20.00 -14.87 -22.25
CA TYR A 54 -20.32 -13.45 -22.46
C TYR A 54 -20.11 -12.63 -21.18
N VAL A 55 -20.51 -13.17 -20.02
CA VAL A 55 -20.33 -12.50 -18.72
C VAL A 55 -18.84 -12.46 -18.34
N GLY A 56 -18.13 -13.56 -18.56
CA GLY A 56 -16.70 -13.69 -18.29
C GLY A 56 -15.85 -12.76 -19.15
N VAL A 57 -16.19 -12.59 -20.42
CA VAL A 57 -15.55 -11.61 -21.31
C VAL A 57 -15.82 -10.18 -20.83
N VAL A 58 -17.08 -9.82 -20.53
CA VAL A 58 -17.42 -8.48 -20.03
C VAL A 58 -16.69 -8.20 -18.72
N ALA A 59 -16.69 -9.14 -17.78
CA ALA A 59 -15.96 -9.02 -16.52
C ALA A 59 -14.45 -8.88 -16.75
N PHE A 60 -13.86 -9.68 -17.66
CA PHE A 60 -12.44 -9.59 -18.00
C PHE A 60 -12.07 -8.24 -18.59
N LEU A 61 -12.92 -7.65 -19.43
CA LEU A 61 -12.66 -6.34 -20.01
C LEU A 61 -12.77 -5.21 -18.97
N LEU A 62 -13.61 -5.37 -17.96
CA LEU A 62 -13.79 -4.36 -16.89
C LEU A 62 -12.72 -4.42 -15.81
N ILE A 63 -12.27 -5.62 -15.41
CA ILE A 63 -11.39 -5.83 -14.24
C ILE A 63 -10.25 -6.84 -14.49
N GLY A 64 -10.04 -7.34 -15.70
CA GLY A 64 -9.01 -8.34 -16.02
C GLY A 64 -7.59 -7.78 -16.19
N ASN A 65 -7.41 -6.46 -16.14
CA ASN A 65 -6.11 -5.79 -16.14
C ASN A 65 -5.96 -4.94 -14.87
N PRO A 66 -4.95 -5.20 -14.02
CA PRO A 66 -4.73 -4.43 -12.78
C PRO A 66 -4.07 -3.07 -13.01
N LYS A 67 -3.50 -2.80 -14.19
CA LYS A 67 -2.76 -1.55 -14.44
C LYS A 67 -3.69 -0.35 -14.60
N LEU A 68 -3.18 0.82 -14.19
CA LEU A 68 -3.86 2.10 -14.44
C LEU A 68 -4.01 2.38 -15.95
N PRO A 69 -5.02 3.19 -16.33
CA PRO A 69 -5.19 3.64 -17.71
C PRO A 69 -3.90 4.24 -18.29
N ARG A 70 -3.70 4.06 -19.59
CA ARG A 70 -2.46 4.48 -20.29
C ARG A 70 -2.12 5.96 -20.09
N ALA A 71 -3.13 6.83 -19.98
CA ALA A 71 -2.94 8.26 -19.74
C ALA A 71 -2.28 8.54 -18.39
N ARG A 72 -2.74 7.90 -17.30
CA ARG A 72 -2.14 8.04 -15.96
C ARG A 72 -0.73 7.48 -15.90
N ARG A 73 -0.51 6.30 -16.49
CA ARG A 73 0.84 5.73 -16.58
C ARG A 73 1.81 6.58 -17.39
N ARG A 74 1.32 7.39 -18.34
CA ARG A 74 2.15 8.36 -19.06
C ARG A 74 2.56 9.52 -18.16
N LYS A 75 1.61 10.11 -17.41
CA LYS A 75 1.91 11.17 -16.42
C LYS A 75 2.92 10.70 -15.38
N GLN A 76 2.76 9.48 -14.89
CA GLN A 76 3.73 8.92 -13.95
C GLN A 76 5.13 8.73 -14.55
N ARG A 77 5.23 8.27 -15.81
CA ARG A 77 6.53 8.19 -16.50
C ARG A 77 7.17 9.57 -16.70
N GLU A 78 6.37 10.58 -17.01
CA GLU A 78 6.82 11.97 -17.15
C GLU A 78 7.45 12.47 -15.82
N ILE A 79 6.78 12.25 -14.68
CA ILE A 79 7.37 12.59 -13.37
C ILE A 79 8.62 11.76 -13.07
N ASN A 80 8.61 10.45 -13.35
CA ASN A 80 9.78 9.61 -13.14
C ASN A 80 10.99 10.09 -13.94
N GLU A 81 10.79 10.49 -15.21
CA GLU A 81 11.85 11.05 -16.05
C GLU A 81 12.37 12.37 -15.49
N LEU A 82 11.49 13.22 -14.96
CA LEU A 82 11.87 14.47 -14.30
C LEU A 82 12.73 14.19 -13.06
N ILE A 83 12.30 13.29 -12.17
CA ILE A 83 13.07 12.89 -10.98
C ILE A 83 14.43 12.35 -11.39
N LEU A 84 14.51 11.44 -12.36
CA LEU A 84 15.78 10.89 -12.83
C LEU A 84 16.69 11.96 -13.43
N SER A 85 16.11 12.99 -14.06
CA SER A 85 16.88 14.09 -14.65
C SER A 85 17.42 15.06 -13.59
N SER A 86 16.66 15.33 -12.54
CA SER A 86 17.06 16.21 -11.43
C SER A 86 17.99 15.51 -10.44
N THR A 87 18.02 14.17 -10.41
CA THR A 87 18.79 13.36 -9.47
C THR A 87 20.10 12.79 -10.01
N LYS A 88 20.56 13.26 -11.17
CA LYS A 88 21.87 12.90 -11.71
C LYS A 88 22.99 13.50 -10.83
N GLY A 89 23.83 12.63 -10.26
CA GLY A 89 24.94 13.01 -9.37
C GLY A 89 24.61 12.92 -7.88
N MET A 90 23.34 12.77 -7.51
CA MET A 90 22.90 12.54 -6.11
C MET A 90 22.83 11.07 -5.72
N ASP A 91 23.01 10.18 -6.69
CA ASP A 91 23.28 8.74 -6.55
C ASP A 91 24.54 8.42 -5.73
N LEU A 92 25.38 9.42 -5.47
CA LEU A 92 26.63 9.29 -4.76
C LEU A 92 26.51 9.88 -3.34
N VAL A 93 25.55 9.39 -2.56
CA VAL A 93 25.62 9.61 -1.10
C VAL A 93 27.02 9.16 -0.66
N SER A 94 27.74 10.05 0.03
CA SER A 94 29.10 9.78 0.48
C SER A 94 29.08 8.50 1.32
N ALA A 95 29.72 7.45 0.83
CA ALA A 95 29.88 6.17 1.52
C ALA A 95 30.88 6.29 2.69
N ASP A 96 30.73 7.33 3.52
CA ASP A 96 31.51 7.51 4.74
C ASP A 96 31.19 6.40 5.77
N HIS A 97 30.10 5.65 5.56
CA HIS A 97 29.76 4.42 6.25
C HIS A 97 29.74 3.23 5.27
N PRO A 98 30.44 2.12 5.57
CA PRO A 98 30.41 0.95 4.70
C PRO A 98 29.04 0.28 4.78
N TRP A 99 28.29 0.31 3.68
CA TRP A 99 27.07 -0.48 3.54
C TRP A 99 27.37 -1.98 3.59
N PRO A 100 26.40 -2.82 3.96
CA PRO A 100 26.43 -4.22 3.63
C PRO A 100 26.60 -4.39 2.11
N PRO A 101 27.41 -5.36 1.64
CA PRO A 101 27.66 -5.53 0.20
C PRO A 101 26.40 -5.73 -0.65
N TRP A 102 25.33 -6.26 -0.05
CA TRP A 102 24.04 -6.48 -0.71
C TRP A 102 23.20 -5.21 -0.91
N MET A 103 23.48 -4.13 -0.16
CA MET A 103 22.67 -2.91 -0.17
C MET A 103 22.66 -2.20 -1.51
N ALA A 104 23.82 -2.06 -2.15
CA ALA A 104 23.97 -1.31 -3.39
C ALA A 104 23.05 -1.85 -4.49
N GLY A 105 22.89 -3.19 -4.56
CA GLY A 105 21.98 -3.82 -5.51
C GLY A 105 20.50 -3.51 -5.22
N ILE A 106 20.11 -3.37 -3.95
CA ILE A 106 18.75 -3.03 -3.54
C ILE A 106 18.44 -1.55 -3.82
N VAL A 107 19.38 -0.66 -3.53
CA VAL A 107 19.26 0.78 -3.85
C VAL A 107 19.05 0.98 -5.34
N GLU A 108 19.86 0.31 -6.16
CA GLU A 108 19.77 0.36 -7.61
C GLU A 108 18.49 -0.31 -8.14
N LEU A 109 18.04 -1.40 -7.52
CA LEU A 109 16.75 -2.02 -7.81
C LEU A 109 15.60 -1.03 -7.62
N ASN A 110 15.55 -0.38 -6.46
CA ASN A 110 14.51 0.61 -6.13
C ASN A 110 14.56 1.81 -7.08
N ARG A 111 15.76 2.29 -7.43
CA ARG A 111 15.95 3.39 -8.40
C ARG A 111 15.39 3.01 -9.78
N ASN A 112 15.72 1.82 -10.28
CA ASN A 112 15.26 1.35 -11.59
C ASN A 112 13.74 1.12 -11.65
N LEU A 113 13.13 0.74 -10.53
CA LEU A 113 11.71 0.42 -10.45
C LEU A 113 10.82 1.63 -10.12
N GLY A 114 11.32 2.55 -9.29
CA GLY A 114 10.56 3.66 -8.73
C GLY A 114 11.07 5.04 -9.10
N ALA A 115 12.18 5.15 -9.84
CA ALA A 115 12.88 6.40 -10.19
C ALA A 115 13.46 7.20 -9.01
N MET A 116 13.33 6.70 -7.78
CA MET A 116 13.73 7.42 -6.57
C MET A 116 15.18 7.12 -6.16
N PRO A 117 16.03 8.14 -5.96
CA PRO A 117 17.38 7.97 -5.45
C PRO A 117 17.38 7.63 -3.94
N LEU A 118 18.46 7.00 -3.49
CA LEU A 118 18.85 7.07 -2.07
C LEU A 118 19.46 8.46 -1.83
N VAL A 119 19.03 9.14 -0.77
CA VAL A 119 19.53 10.46 -0.38
C VAL A 119 20.00 10.43 1.07
N GLY A 120 21.13 11.08 1.37
CA GLY A 120 21.65 11.25 2.74
C GLY A 120 21.22 12.58 3.37
N GLY A 121 21.64 12.82 4.62
CA GLY A 121 21.41 14.10 5.30
C GLY A 121 20.01 14.25 5.89
N ASN A 122 19.34 13.14 6.21
CA ASN A 122 17.96 13.14 6.69
C ASN A 122 17.87 12.91 8.20
N SER A 123 16.75 13.34 8.77
CA SER A 123 16.27 12.95 10.10
C SER A 123 14.93 12.23 9.97
N ALA A 124 14.67 11.29 10.87
CA ALA A 124 13.45 10.50 10.87
C ALA A 124 13.03 10.15 12.31
N ASP A 125 11.88 10.67 12.75
CA ASP A 125 11.35 10.47 14.10
C ASP A 125 10.08 9.59 14.07
N LEU A 126 10.07 8.52 14.86
CA LEU A 126 8.92 7.62 14.95
C LEU A 126 7.85 8.17 15.91
N CYS A 127 6.58 8.09 15.50
CA CYS A 127 5.43 8.43 16.32
C CYS A 127 4.45 7.25 16.37
N GLY A 128 4.43 6.53 17.49
CA GLY A 128 3.60 5.34 17.70
C GLY A 128 2.29 5.58 18.49
N GLU A 129 2.16 6.72 19.16
CA GLU A 129 0.92 7.05 19.88
C GLU A 129 -0.11 7.65 18.91
N TYR A 130 -1.28 7.03 18.82
CA TYR A 130 -2.28 7.30 17.77
C TYR A 130 -2.74 8.77 17.75
N ASP A 131 -3.24 9.26 18.89
CA ASP A 131 -3.76 10.62 19.01
C ASP A 131 -2.62 11.65 18.92
N GLU A 132 -1.45 11.34 19.48
CA GLU A 132 -0.29 12.22 19.44
C GLU A 132 0.25 12.40 18.02
N ALA A 133 0.21 11.38 17.18
CA ALA A 133 0.59 11.51 15.77
C ALA A 133 -0.31 12.49 15.01
N ILE A 134 -1.63 12.47 15.27
CA ILE A 134 -2.59 13.43 14.69
C ILE A 134 -2.29 14.85 15.19
N LEU A 135 -2.03 15.01 16.49
CA LEU A 135 -1.67 16.29 17.08
C LEU A 135 -0.33 16.82 16.54
N ALA A 136 0.66 15.95 16.35
CA ALA A 136 1.97 16.31 15.81
C ALA A 136 1.89 16.75 14.34
N MET A 137 1.07 16.06 13.54
CA MET A 137 0.76 16.51 12.18
C MET A 137 0.04 17.86 12.18
N ALA A 138 -0.94 18.07 13.07
CA ALA A 138 -1.63 19.36 13.21
C ALA A 138 -0.65 20.50 13.58
N ARG A 139 0.27 20.28 14.52
CA ARG A 139 1.32 21.25 14.86
C ARG A 139 2.27 21.53 13.69
N THR A 140 2.54 20.53 12.85
CA THR A 140 3.34 20.70 11.63
C THR A 140 2.61 21.64 10.65
N ILE A 141 1.30 21.43 10.45
CA ILE A 141 0.45 22.28 9.60
C ILE A 141 0.32 23.72 10.15
N ASP A 142 0.26 23.89 11.46
CA ASP A 142 0.24 25.22 12.09
C ASP A 142 1.51 26.03 11.78
N GLY A 143 2.63 25.35 11.51
CA GLY A 143 3.90 25.97 11.09
C GLY A 143 3.99 26.37 9.62
N ALA A 144 3.03 25.92 8.78
CA ALA A 144 3.08 26.10 7.33
C ALA A 144 3.01 27.57 6.90
N ARG A 145 3.79 27.92 5.87
CA ARG A 145 3.97 29.28 5.33
C ARG A 145 3.51 29.43 3.89
N GLU A 146 3.75 28.44 3.04
CA GLU A 146 3.49 28.51 1.60
C GLU A 146 2.43 27.51 1.18
N TYR A 147 2.59 26.23 1.55
CA TYR A 147 1.65 25.19 1.18
C TYR A 147 1.65 23.98 2.13
N VAL A 148 0.54 23.25 2.06
CA VAL A 148 0.32 21.97 2.73
C VAL A 148 -0.23 21.00 1.70
N HIS A 149 0.36 19.81 1.61
CA HIS A 149 -0.11 18.72 0.77
C HIS A 149 -0.50 17.54 1.64
N VAL A 150 -1.74 17.09 1.51
CA VAL A 150 -2.31 16.03 2.34
C VAL A 150 -2.79 14.91 1.45
N GLU A 151 -2.36 13.68 1.69
CA GLU A 151 -2.90 12.53 0.99
C GLU A 151 -3.07 11.35 1.94
N PHE A 152 -4.30 10.90 2.13
CA PHE A 152 -4.60 9.76 3.01
C PHE A 152 -5.69 8.87 2.42
N TYR A 153 -5.52 7.55 2.61
CA TYR A 153 -6.53 6.57 2.24
C TYR A 153 -7.92 6.87 2.85
N ILE A 154 -7.96 7.10 4.16
CA ILE A 154 -9.19 7.44 4.89
C ILE A 154 -8.96 8.69 5.72
N MET A 155 -9.85 9.67 5.54
CA MET A 155 -9.96 10.84 6.41
C MET A 155 -11.41 11.07 6.80
N THR A 156 -11.64 11.38 8.07
CA THR A 156 -12.95 11.77 8.58
C THR A 156 -12.77 12.78 9.70
N ARG A 157 -13.51 13.89 9.64
CA ARG A 157 -13.57 14.88 10.72
C ARG A 157 -14.46 14.37 11.85
N ASP A 158 -13.85 14.18 13.02
CA ASP A 158 -14.46 13.73 14.26
C ASP A 158 -13.66 14.31 15.45
N PRO A 159 -14.06 14.10 16.72
CA PRO A 159 -13.36 14.71 17.86
C PRO A 159 -11.85 14.42 17.93
N THR A 160 -11.41 13.25 17.47
CA THR A 160 -10.01 12.82 17.51
C THR A 160 -9.20 13.51 16.40
N SER A 161 -9.77 13.62 15.20
CA SER A 161 -9.14 14.27 14.05
C SER A 161 -9.37 15.78 13.97
N GLU A 162 -10.27 16.35 14.77
CA GLU A 162 -10.62 17.77 14.77
C GLU A 162 -9.41 18.71 14.78
N PRO A 163 -8.36 18.49 15.62
CA PRO A 163 -7.19 19.37 15.63
C PRO A 163 -6.48 19.44 14.28
N PHE A 164 -6.44 18.34 13.51
CA PHE A 164 -5.86 18.31 12.18
C PHE A 164 -6.65 19.18 11.21
N PHE A 165 -7.98 19.04 11.20
CA PHE A 165 -8.87 19.83 10.33
C PHE A 165 -8.87 21.31 10.69
N THR A 166 -8.85 21.65 11.98
CA THR A 166 -8.70 23.03 12.46
C THR A 166 -7.36 23.63 12.05
N ALA A 167 -6.28 22.86 12.04
CA ALA A 167 -4.98 23.35 11.56
C ALA A 167 -5.01 23.65 10.05
N LEU A 168 -5.71 22.84 9.24
CA LEU A 168 -5.92 23.13 7.82
C LEU A 168 -6.72 24.43 7.62
N GLU A 169 -7.82 24.62 8.35
CA GLU A 169 -8.63 25.84 8.31
C GLU A 169 -7.78 27.08 8.63
N LYS A 170 -7.01 27.03 9.73
CA LYS A 170 -6.08 28.10 10.08
C LYS A 170 -5.01 28.35 9.02
N ALA A 171 -4.54 27.31 8.32
CA ALA A 171 -3.56 27.46 7.26
C ALA A 171 -4.18 28.21 6.06
N VAL A 172 -5.40 27.85 5.66
CA VAL A 172 -6.14 28.57 4.61
C VAL A 172 -6.39 30.02 5.02
N ASP A 173 -6.79 30.28 6.26
CA ASP A 173 -7.01 31.64 6.79
C ASP A 173 -5.73 32.51 6.74
N ARG A 174 -4.55 31.89 6.86
CA ARG A 174 -3.25 32.56 6.71
C ARG A 174 -2.84 32.78 5.24
N GLY A 175 -3.60 32.26 4.28
CA GLY A 175 -3.29 32.31 2.86
C GLY A 175 -2.34 31.19 2.38
N VAL A 176 -2.11 30.17 3.20
CA VAL A 176 -1.32 28.98 2.82
C VAL A 176 -2.14 28.13 1.84
N LYS A 177 -1.53 27.66 0.76
CA LYS A 177 -2.22 26.78 -0.20
C LYS A 177 -2.38 25.38 0.38
N VAL A 178 -3.60 24.94 0.64
CA VAL A 178 -3.86 23.60 1.16
C VAL A 178 -4.47 22.73 0.08
N ARG A 179 -3.74 21.68 -0.32
CA ARG A 179 -4.16 20.69 -1.32
C ARG A 179 -4.34 19.32 -0.68
N LEU A 180 -5.47 18.67 -0.95
CA LEU A 180 -5.85 17.43 -0.28
C LEU A 180 -6.34 16.35 -1.25
N LEU A 181 -5.80 15.14 -1.12
CA LEU A 181 -6.20 13.95 -1.82
C LEU A 181 -6.72 12.90 -0.84
N LEU A 182 -7.84 12.25 -1.17
CA LEU A 182 -8.36 11.13 -0.39
C LEU A 182 -8.94 10.05 -1.29
N ASP A 183 -8.78 8.77 -0.93
CA ASP A 183 -9.36 7.69 -1.72
C ASP A 183 -10.89 7.76 -1.71
N HIS A 184 -11.48 7.81 -2.91
CA HIS A 184 -12.91 8.04 -3.06
C HIS A 184 -13.75 6.94 -2.42
N VAL A 185 -13.50 5.68 -2.77
CA VAL A 185 -14.39 4.57 -2.37
C VAL A 185 -14.04 4.06 -0.99
N GLY A 186 -12.76 4.11 -0.59
CA GLY A 186 -12.27 3.84 0.75
C GLY A 186 -12.94 4.76 1.75
N SER A 187 -12.85 6.08 1.54
CA SER A 187 -13.41 7.09 2.45
C SER A 187 -14.93 7.12 2.46
N LEU A 188 -15.60 6.88 1.32
CA LEU A 188 -17.08 6.87 1.21
C LEU A 188 -17.76 5.91 2.19
N ARG A 189 -17.06 4.84 2.61
CA ARG A 189 -17.59 3.79 3.49
C ARG A 189 -17.56 4.17 4.97
N TYR A 190 -16.93 5.27 5.36
CA TYR A 190 -16.76 5.65 6.76
C TYR A 190 -17.79 6.71 7.20
N PRO A 191 -18.38 6.56 8.41
CA PRO A 191 -19.29 7.55 8.95
C PRO A 191 -18.62 8.92 9.07
N GLY A 192 -19.29 9.98 8.63
CA GLY A 192 -18.75 11.34 8.68
C GLY A 192 -18.27 11.88 7.33
N TYR A 193 -17.99 11.02 6.34
CA TYR A 193 -17.47 11.41 5.01
C TYR A 193 -18.16 12.64 4.39
N ARG A 194 -19.51 12.67 4.33
CA ARG A 194 -20.27 13.78 3.74
C ARG A 194 -20.11 15.11 4.50
N LYS A 195 -19.92 15.05 5.82
CA LYS A 195 -19.68 16.24 6.64
C LYS A 195 -18.24 16.72 6.47
N THR A 196 -17.29 15.79 6.39
CA THR A 196 -15.88 16.08 6.13
C THR A 196 -15.71 16.83 4.81
N ILE A 197 -16.21 16.29 3.70
CA ILE A 197 -16.04 16.94 2.38
C ILE A 197 -16.72 18.32 2.32
N ARG A 198 -17.90 18.46 2.94
CA ARG A 198 -18.57 19.77 3.03
C ARG A 198 -17.74 20.76 3.82
N TYR A 199 -17.16 20.33 4.94
CA TYR A 199 -16.30 21.19 5.73
C TYR A 199 -15.05 21.60 4.95
N LEU A 200 -14.43 20.70 4.18
CA LEU A 200 -13.31 21.03 3.27
C LEU A 200 -13.72 22.09 2.23
N ASP A 201 -14.93 21.96 1.65
CA ASP A 201 -15.49 22.98 0.77
C ASP A 201 -15.69 24.34 1.50
N ASP A 202 -16.23 24.30 2.72
CA ASP A 202 -16.55 25.49 3.52
C ASP A 202 -15.28 26.28 3.94
N ILE A 203 -14.19 25.58 4.27
CA ILE A 203 -12.91 26.21 4.68
C ILE A 203 -11.99 26.54 3.51
N GLY A 204 -12.39 26.24 2.26
CA GLY A 204 -11.61 26.58 1.07
C GLY A 204 -10.37 25.71 0.80
N VAL A 205 -10.33 24.47 1.29
CA VAL A 205 -9.26 23.52 0.93
C VAL A 205 -9.48 23.03 -0.50
N GLU A 206 -8.42 23.02 -1.31
CA GLU A 206 -8.46 22.45 -2.65
C GLU A 206 -8.35 20.93 -2.56
N TRP A 207 -9.48 20.21 -2.68
CA TRP A 207 -9.49 18.76 -2.51
C TRP A 207 -10.01 18.00 -3.72
N HIS A 208 -9.43 16.83 -3.96
CA HIS A 208 -9.87 15.92 -5.02
C HIS A 208 -9.94 14.45 -4.55
N PRO A 209 -10.96 13.71 -5.02
CA PRO A 209 -11.03 12.27 -4.78
C PRO A 209 -10.02 11.52 -5.65
N MET A 210 -9.20 10.68 -5.03
CA MET A 210 -8.32 9.73 -5.72
C MET A 210 -9.10 8.55 -6.28
N LEU A 211 -8.71 8.13 -7.49
CA LEU A 211 -9.32 7.02 -8.24
C LEU A 211 -10.86 7.10 -8.30
N PRO A 212 -11.43 8.21 -8.82
CA PRO A 212 -12.85 8.48 -8.71
C PRO A 212 -13.72 7.48 -9.48
N VAL A 213 -14.57 6.76 -8.74
CA VAL A 213 -15.72 6.02 -9.29
C VAL A 213 -16.98 6.91 -9.27
N GLN A 214 -17.11 7.79 -10.27
CA GLN A 214 -18.20 8.78 -10.40
C GLN A 214 -18.82 8.73 -11.80
N LEU A 215 -19.62 7.69 -12.05
CA LEU A 215 -20.26 7.46 -13.37
C LEU A 215 -21.07 8.67 -13.87
N HIS A 216 -21.73 9.39 -12.97
CA HIS A 216 -22.50 10.61 -13.28
C HIS A 216 -21.64 11.78 -13.79
N LYS A 217 -20.32 11.76 -13.54
CA LYS A 217 -19.33 12.73 -14.07
C LYS A 217 -18.46 12.12 -15.17
N LEU A 218 -18.83 10.94 -15.68
CA LEU A 218 -18.05 10.15 -16.66
C LEU A 218 -16.61 9.86 -16.19
N LYS A 219 -16.37 9.88 -14.87
CA LYS A 219 -15.10 9.47 -14.25
C LYS A 219 -15.25 8.05 -13.74
N TYR A 220 -14.48 7.13 -14.29
CA TYR A 220 -14.46 5.74 -13.85
C TYR A 220 -13.02 5.26 -13.70
N GLN A 221 -12.73 4.73 -12.52
CA GLN A 221 -11.58 3.88 -12.29
C GLN A 221 -12.07 2.52 -11.80
N ARG A 222 -11.22 1.51 -11.98
CA ARG A 222 -11.49 0.14 -11.56
C ARG A 222 -11.78 0.15 -10.04
N PRO A 223 -12.99 -0.24 -9.58
CA PRO A 223 -13.42 0.03 -8.20
C PRO A 223 -12.66 -0.72 -7.11
N ASP A 224 -11.79 -1.66 -7.44
CA ASP A 224 -10.94 -2.40 -6.50
C ASP A 224 -9.50 -1.90 -6.45
N LEU A 225 -9.10 -0.94 -7.30
CA LEU A 225 -7.86 -0.20 -7.10
C LEU A 225 -8.07 0.85 -6.00
N ARG A 226 -7.07 1.07 -5.16
CA ARG A 226 -7.09 2.11 -4.13
C ARG A 226 -5.82 2.91 -4.12
N ASN A 227 -5.94 4.17 -3.76
CA ASN A 227 -4.81 4.88 -3.20
C ASN A 227 -4.76 4.53 -1.71
N HIS A 228 -3.71 3.85 -1.29
CA HIS A 228 -3.50 3.47 0.10
C HIS A 228 -2.37 4.26 0.75
N ARG A 229 -1.87 5.31 0.09
CA ARG A 229 -0.83 6.21 0.62
C ARG A 229 -1.38 7.06 1.76
N LYS A 230 -0.47 7.42 2.66
CA LYS A 230 -0.71 8.23 3.85
C LYS A 230 0.52 9.11 3.99
N LEU A 231 0.41 10.34 3.53
CA LEU A 231 1.46 11.33 3.56
C LEU A 231 0.92 12.73 3.84
N LEU A 232 1.77 13.55 4.45
CA LEU A 232 1.58 14.98 4.65
C LEU A 232 2.92 15.64 4.31
N VAL A 233 2.91 16.70 3.51
CA VAL A 233 4.09 17.53 3.25
C VAL A 233 3.74 18.97 3.58
N VAL A 234 4.65 19.66 4.29
CA VAL A 234 4.52 21.08 4.64
C VAL A 234 5.74 21.82 4.12
N ASP A 235 5.49 22.79 3.24
CA ASP A 235 6.48 23.69 2.63
C ASP A 235 7.69 22.99 1.96
N GLY A 236 7.58 21.69 1.64
CA GLY A 236 8.71 20.90 1.12
C GLY A 236 9.83 20.67 2.14
N GLU A 237 9.63 21.06 3.40
CA GLU A 237 10.63 21.00 4.48
C GLU A 237 10.40 19.82 5.42
N VAL A 238 9.13 19.48 5.69
CA VAL A 238 8.74 18.40 6.60
C VAL A 238 7.76 17.48 5.89
N ALA A 239 8.02 16.17 5.94
CA ALA A 239 7.07 15.15 5.51
C ALA A 239 6.67 14.24 6.67
N TRP A 240 5.46 13.70 6.57
CA TRP A 240 5.01 12.56 7.35
C TRP A 240 4.61 11.43 6.41
N LEU A 241 4.88 10.19 6.79
CA LEU A 241 4.30 9.01 6.14
C LEU A 241 4.15 7.86 7.14
N GLY A 242 3.37 6.85 6.79
CA GLY A 242 3.24 5.65 7.62
C GLY A 242 1.94 4.91 7.40
N SER A 243 1.43 4.28 8.46
CA SER A 243 0.29 3.37 8.36
C SER A 243 -1.05 3.98 8.79
N GLN A 244 -1.03 5.13 9.48
CA GLN A 244 -2.19 5.73 10.13
C GLN A 244 -3.12 6.48 9.18
N ASN A 245 -4.43 6.31 9.37
CA ASN A 245 -5.46 7.14 8.74
C ASN A 245 -5.90 8.27 9.69
N VAL A 246 -6.52 9.34 9.17
CA VAL A 246 -6.92 10.51 9.98
C VAL A 246 -8.39 10.44 10.36
N LEU A 247 -8.69 9.73 11.45
CA LEU A 247 -10.02 9.59 12.06
C LEU A 247 -9.90 9.00 13.46
N ASP A 248 -11.02 8.85 14.16
CA ASP A 248 -11.10 8.18 15.46
C ASP A 248 -10.47 6.78 15.40
N ARG A 249 -9.80 6.40 16.50
CA ARG A 249 -9.06 5.14 16.61
C ARG A 249 -9.92 3.88 16.41
N SER A 250 -11.25 3.95 16.58
CA SER A 250 -12.20 2.87 16.27
C SER A 250 -12.66 2.83 14.81
N TYR A 251 -12.23 3.82 14.02
CA TYR A 251 -12.70 4.16 12.67
C TYR A 251 -14.20 4.51 12.61
N ASN A 252 -14.81 4.85 13.75
CA ASN A 252 -16.23 5.24 13.90
C ASN A 252 -17.28 4.24 13.37
N LYS A 253 -16.88 3.01 12.99
CA LYS A 253 -17.83 1.99 12.53
C LYS A 253 -18.55 1.37 13.72
N ARG A 254 -19.88 1.29 13.65
CA ARG A 254 -20.72 0.66 14.69
C ARG A 254 -20.23 -0.73 15.10
N GLY A 255 -19.80 -1.55 14.13
CA GLY A 255 -19.26 -2.89 14.39
C GLY A 255 -17.93 -2.87 15.14
N ASN A 256 -17.05 -1.91 14.84
CA ASN A 256 -15.76 -1.75 15.51
C ASN A 256 -15.95 -1.27 16.94
N ILE A 257 -16.79 -0.24 17.14
CA ILE A 257 -17.13 0.29 18.47
C ILE A 257 -17.74 -0.81 19.35
N LYS A 258 -18.69 -1.59 18.81
CA LYS A 258 -19.31 -2.71 19.54
C LYS A 258 -18.30 -3.78 19.96
N ARG A 259 -17.26 -4.01 19.14
CA ARG A 259 -16.16 -4.96 19.42
C ARG A 259 -15.04 -4.33 20.26
N GLY A 260 -15.08 -3.03 20.51
CA GLY A 260 -14.03 -2.28 21.20
C GLY A 260 -12.73 -2.14 20.40
N LEU A 261 -12.74 -2.31 19.07
CA LEU A 261 -11.52 -2.33 18.26
C LEU A 261 -10.80 -0.99 18.27
N GLN A 262 -9.47 -1.04 18.41
CA GLN A 262 -8.59 0.12 18.44
C GLN A 262 -7.38 -0.10 17.54
N TRP A 263 -7.16 0.77 16.55
CA TRP A 263 -6.03 0.62 15.63
C TRP A 263 -4.73 1.07 16.29
N GLN A 264 -3.65 0.31 16.12
CA GLN A 264 -2.30 0.67 16.55
C GLN A 264 -1.43 0.85 15.32
N ASP A 265 -1.08 2.09 15.04
CA ASP A 265 -0.34 2.49 13.85
C ASP A 265 1.06 2.98 14.20
N LEU A 266 1.84 3.29 13.16
CA LEU A 266 3.13 3.94 13.27
C LEU A 266 3.28 4.95 12.14
N MET A 267 3.67 6.16 12.50
CA MET A 267 4.01 7.24 11.58
C MET A 267 5.49 7.59 11.74
N VAL A 268 6.10 8.12 10.68
CA VAL A 268 7.43 8.71 10.71
C VAL A 268 7.34 10.16 10.24
N ARG A 269 7.96 11.06 11.00
CA ARG A 269 8.21 12.44 10.62
C ARG A 269 9.60 12.52 10.00
N LEU A 270 9.73 13.20 8.88
CA LEU A 270 10.94 13.29 8.08
C LEU A 270 11.31 14.76 7.85
N GLU A 271 12.59 15.05 7.95
CA GLU A 271 13.19 16.29 7.44
C GLU A 271 14.42 15.96 6.61
N GLY A 272 14.79 16.91 5.75
CA GLY A 272 15.95 16.80 4.86
C GLY A 272 15.57 16.37 3.44
N PRO A 273 16.57 16.04 2.61
CA PRO A 273 16.37 15.83 1.17
C PRO A 273 15.34 14.76 0.78
N VAL A 274 15.02 13.81 1.67
CA VAL A 274 14.01 12.78 1.45
C VAL A 274 12.59 13.35 1.27
N VAL A 275 12.30 14.53 1.84
CA VAL A 275 10.97 15.17 1.77
C VAL A 275 10.56 15.41 0.33
N SER A 276 11.50 15.84 -0.51
CA SER A 276 11.31 16.03 -1.95
C SER A 276 10.86 14.76 -2.68
N GLY A 277 11.31 13.57 -2.24
CA GLY A 277 10.85 12.29 -2.79
C GLY A 277 9.42 11.95 -2.40
N VAL A 278 9.01 12.30 -1.18
CA VAL A 278 7.62 12.13 -0.69
C VAL A 278 6.69 13.10 -1.43
N GLU A 279 7.10 14.35 -1.57
CA GLU A 279 6.38 15.40 -2.29
C GLU A 279 6.17 15.07 -3.76
N ALA A 280 7.19 14.53 -4.44
CA ALA A 280 7.06 14.09 -5.82
C ALA A 280 5.92 13.07 -6.03
N MET A 281 5.62 12.25 -5.01
CA MET A 281 4.49 11.31 -5.06
C MET A 281 3.15 12.02 -4.96
N PHE A 282 3.03 13.01 -4.07
CA PHE A 282 1.84 13.86 -4.03
C PHE A 282 1.63 14.58 -5.36
N ILE A 283 2.67 15.22 -5.92
CA ILE A 283 2.58 15.95 -7.20
C ILE A 283 2.15 15.00 -8.34
N THR A 284 2.67 13.77 -8.36
CA THR A 284 2.28 12.77 -9.36
C THR A 284 0.79 12.42 -9.28
N ASP A 285 0.28 12.24 -8.07
CA ASP A 285 -1.11 11.88 -7.83
C ASP A 285 -2.04 13.07 -8.06
N TRP A 286 -1.63 14.28 -7.65
CA TRP A 286 -2.31 15.54 -7.95
C TRP A 286 -2.46 15.71 -9.46
N TYR A 287 -1.34 15.70 -10.20
CA TYR A 287 -1.34 15.81 -11.65
C TYR A 287 -2.21 14.73 -12.30
N SER A 288 -2.25 13.51 -11.74
CA SER A 288 -3.10 12.42 -12.23
C SER A 288 -4.60 12.68 -12.09
N GLU A 289 -5.02 13.44 -11.08
CA GLU A 289 -6.43 13.77 -10.82
C GLU A 289 -6.89 15.11 -11.41
N THR A 290 -5.99 16.09 -11.50
CA THR A 290 -6.32 17.48 -11.85
C THR A 290 -5.85 17.90 -13.24
N ASP A 291 -4.92 17.15 -13.87
CA ASP A 291 -4.19 17.58 -15.08
C ASP A 291 -3.33 18.84 -14.86
N GLU A 292 -3.14 19.27 -13.61
CA GLU A 292 -2.25 20.38 -13.24
C GLU A 292 -0.92 19.83 -12.72
N LEU A 293 0.19 20.24 -13.36
CA LEU A 293 1.53 19.97 -12.85
C LEU A 293 1.99 21.14 -11.99
N LEU A 294 2.32 20.87 -10.73
CA LEU A 294 2.79 21.88 -9.77
C LEU A 294 4.26 22.26 -10.07
N GLU A 295 4.47 23.13 -11.05
CA GLU A 295 5.82 23.44 -11.57
C GLU A 295 6.70 24.28 -10.64
N THR A 296 6.09 25.09 -9.75
CA THR A 296 6.80 25.99 -8.82
C THR A 296 7.17 25.30 -7.51
N GLU A 297 6.51 24.19 -7.20
CA GLU A 297 6.68 23.40 -5.98
C GLU A 297 7.48 22.13 -6.33
N ARG A 298 8.41 22.25 -7.29
CA ARG A 298 9.20 21.12 -7.77
C ARG A 298 10.22 20.70 -6.72
N PRO A 299 10.38 19.39 -6.49
CA PRO A 299 11.42 18.88 -5.62
C PRO A 299 12.80 19.13 -6.24
N GLU A 300 13.43 20.25 -5.89
CA GLU A 300 14.87 20.38 -6.00
C GLU A 300 15.47 19.59 -4.84
N ILE A 301 15.82 18.33 -5.10
CA ILE A 301 16.63 17.55 -4.16
C ILE A 301 17.98 18.26 -4.10
N SER A 302 18.14 19.12 -3.11
CA SER A 302 19.42 19.76 -2.83
C SER A 302 20.19 18.82 -1.91
N PRO A 303 21.46 18.48 -2.22
CA PRO A 303 22.34 17.84 -1.25
C PRO A 303 22.70 18.88 -0.20
N VAL A 304 21.74 19.22 0.66
CA VAL A 304 22.03 20.02 1.84
C VAL A 304 22.81 19.08 2.75
N GLY A 305 24.11 19.35 2.90
CA GLY A 305 24.97 18.72 3.90
C GLY A 305 24.57 19.11 5.31
N SER A 306 23.29 18.91 5.65
CA SER A 306 22.78 19.00 7.00
C SER A 306 23.24 17.75 7.78
N PRO A 307 23.67 17.91 9.04
CA PRO A 307 24.02 16.77 9.88
C PRO A 307 22.77 15.94 10.19
N GLY A 308 22.55 14.87 9.44
CA GLY A 308 21.49 13.88 9.62
C GLY A 308 21.99 12.54 9.10
N ARG A 309 22.25 11.58 9.99
CA ARG A 309 23.05 10.37 9.71
C ARG A 309 22.27 9.28 8.93
N LEU A 310 21.05 9.58 8.50
CA LEU A 310 20.17 8.61 7.86
C LEU A 310 20.17 8.78 6.35
N GLU A 311 20.36 7.67 5.67
CA GLU A 311 20.19 7.56 4.23
C GLU A 311 18.82 6.97 3.98
N CYS A 312 18.01 7.68 3.19
CA CYS A 312 16.62 7.36 2.99
C CYS A 312 16.33 7.20 1.51
N GLN A 313 15.52 6.20 1.16
CA GLN A 313 15.01 6.01 -0.18
C GLN A 313 13.50 5.83 -0.13
N VAL A 314 12.79 6.71 -0.84
CA VAL A 314 11.35 6.57 -1.05
C VAL A 314 11.12 5.46 -2.07
N VAL A 315 10.23 4.53 -1.76
CA VAL A 315 9.92 3.37 -2.60
C VAL A 315 8.42 3.37 -2.89
N PRO A 316 8.00 4.00 -4.00
CA PRO A 316 6.61 4.00 -4.39
C PRO A 316 6.25 2.71 -5.13
N SER A 317 5.01 2.26 -4.95
CA SER A 317 4.47 1.11 -5.68
C SER A 317 3.01 1.30 -6.07
N GLY A 318 2.50 0.34 -6.84
CA GLY A 318 1.10 0.25 -7.21
C GLY A 318 0.86 0.11 -8.72
N PRO A 319 -0.41 0.12 -9.15
CA PRO A 319 -0.83 -0.21 -10.53
C PRO A 319 -0.35 0.79 -11.60
N GLY A 320 0.27 1.88 -11.17
CA GLY A 320 0.90 2.87 -12.02
C GLY A 320 2.33 2.50 -12.47
N PHE A 321 3.03 1.68 -11.69
CA PHE A 321 4.35 1.16 -12.03
C PHE A 321 4.24 -0.13 -12.84
N ASP A 322 5.25 -0.41 -13.68
CA ASP A 322 5.27 -1.64 -14.47
C ASP A 322 5.81 -2.85 -13.68
N GLY A 323 6.56 -2.60 -12.60
CA GLY A 323 7.09 -3.62 -11.70
C GLY A 323 6.32 -3.73 -10.38
N GLU A 324 6.52 -4.85 -9.68
CA GLU A 324 6.01 -5.11 -8.33
C GLU A 324 7.00 -4.56 -7.28
N ASN A 325 7.17 -3.22 -7.25
CA ASN A 325 8.28 -2.55 -6.56
C ASN A 325 8.45 -2.98 -5.10
N ASN A 326 7.40 -2.90 -4.29
CA ASN A 326 7.45 -3.28 -2.88
C ASN A 326 7.75 -4.76 -2.68
N LEU A 327 7.11 -5.65 -3.47
CA LEU A 327 7.38 -7.09 -3.38
C LEU A 327 8.85 -7.40 -3.67
N LYS A 328 9.42 -6.78 -4.71
CA LYS A 328 10.83 -6.97 -5.07
C LYS A 328 11.78 -6.42 -4.01
N LEU A 329 11.48 -5.26 -3.41
CA LEU A 329 12.23 -4.73 -2.28
C LEU A 329 12.20 -5.70 -1.10
N PHE A 330 11.01 -6.10 -0.64
CA PHE A 330 10.87 -7.00 0.49
C PHE A 330 11.59 -8.32 0.24
N ASN A 331 11.42 -8.94 -0.92
CA ASN A 331 12.12 -10.18 -1.25
C ASN A 331 13.64 -10.01 -1.26
N ALA A 332 14.16 -8.93 -1.86
CA ALA A 332 15.60 -8.69 -1.90
C ALA A 332 16.19 -8.53 -0.50
N LEU A 333 15.49 -7.83 0.39
CA LEU A 333 15.85 -7.67 1.79
C LEU A 333 15.80 -8.99 2.58
N LEU A 334 14.71 -9.76 2.44
CA LEU A 334 14.53 -11.06 3.08
C LEU A 334 15.63 -12.06 2.68
N TYR A 335 15.98 -12.12 1.39
CA TYR A 335 17.07 -12.98 0.93
C TYR A 335 18.45 -12.49 1.39
N SER A 336 18.63 -11.18 1.58
CA SER A 336 19.91 -10.59 1.96
C SER A 336 20.21 -10.63 3.46
N ALA A 337 19.17 -10.79 4.30
CA ALA A 337 19.30 -10.83 5.75
C ALA A 337 20.29 -11.90 6.23
N GLN A 338 21.10 -11.57 7.24
CA GLN A 338 22.16 -12.42 7.77
C GLN A 338 21.95 -12.88 9.22
N ARG A 339 21.20 -12.12 10.02
CA ARG A 339 21.05 -12.34 11.47
C ARG A 339 19.60 -12.36 11.90
N ARG A 340 18.84 -11.32 11.57
CA ARG A 340 17.48 -11.15 12.10
C ARG A 340 16.57 -10.39 11.14
N ILE A 341 15.32 -10.80 11.09
CA ILE A 341 14.24 -10.10 10.39
C ILE A 341 13.08 -9.96 11.38
N SER A 342 12.57 -8.76 11.56
CA SER A 342 11.30 -8.54 12.27
C SER A 342 10.32 -7.90 11.31
N ILE A 343 9.13 -8.49 11.20
CA ILE A 343 8.08 -8.08 10.29
C ILE A 343 6.85 -7.71 11.10
N THR A 344 6.28 -6.53 10.85
CA THR A 344 4.97 -6.13 11.38
C THR A 344 4.04 -5.81 10.20
N SER A 345 2.93 -6.54 10.08
CA SER A 345 1.90 -6.29 9.07
C SER A 345 0.51 -6.69 9.59
N PRO A 346 -0.54 -5.85 9.48
CA PRO A 346 -1.91 -6.20 9.91
C PRO A 346 -2.53 -7.33 9.11
N TYR A 347 -2.14 -7.42 7.83
CA TYR A 347 -2.63 -8.38 6.86
C TYR A 347 -1.40 -9.06 6.26
N PHE A 348 -1.08 -10.24 6.75
CA PHE A 348 0.06 -11.02 6.28
C PHE A 348 -0.43 -12.16 5.38
N VAL A 349 -0.62 -11.84 4.10
CA VAL A 349 -1.11 -12.77 3.08
C VAL A 349 -0.08 -12.79 1.94
N PRO A 350 1.12 -13.33 2.19
CA PRO A 350 2.25 -13.20 1.27
C PRO A 350 1.98 -13.92 -0.03
N ASP A 351 2.61 -13.44 -1.10
CA ASP A 351 2.68 -14.21 -2.33
C ASP A 351 3.65 -15.41 -2.18
N GLU A 352 3.68 -16.28 -3.18
CA GLU A 352 4.54 -17.48 -3.14
C GLU A 352 6.02 -17.12 -3.04
N SER A 353 6.47 -16.04 -3.68
CA SER A 353 7.87 -15.62 -3.64
C SER A 353 8.27 -15.10 -2.26
N MET A 354 7.44 -14.26 -1.63
CA MET A 354 7.68 -13.76 -0.28
C MET A 354 7.60 -14.86 0.76
N LEU A 355 6.62 -15.77 0.67
CA LEU A 355 6.54 -16.92 1.56
C LEU A 355 7.83 -17.75 1.47
N SER A 356 8.30 -18.03 0.25
CA SER A 356 9.55 -18.75 0.04
C SER A 356 10.76 -17.99 0.60
N ALA A 357 10.84 -16.67 0.41
CA ALA A 357 11.94 -15.86 0.94
C ALA A 357 12.00 -15.91 2.47
N ILE A 358 10.84 -15.81 3.14
CA ILE A 358 10.73 -15.83 4.60
C ILE A 358 11.09 -17.22 5.16
N THR A 359 10.52 -18.29 4.60
CA THR A 359 10.85 -19.64 5.08
C THR A 359 12.31 -19.99 4.80
N THR A 360 12.85 -19.59 3.65
CA THR A 360 14.27 -19.80 3.33
C THR A 360 15.19 -19.05 4.29
N ALA A 361 14.83 -17.82 4.68
CA ALA A 361 15.61 -17.06 5.67
C ALA A 361 15.63 -17.77 7.03
N ALA A 362 14.46 -18.21 7.52
CA ALA A 362 14.35 -18.96 8.77
C ALA A 362 15.14 -20.29 8.72
N GLU A 363 15.02 -21.05 7.63
CA GLU A 363 15.73 -22.32 7.41
C GLU A 363 17.25 -22.14 7.29
N ARG A 364 17.72 -20.96 6.84
CA ARG A 364 19.14 -20.57 6.87
C ARG A 364 19.67 -20.23 8.26
N GLY A 365 18.80 -20.17 9.28
CA GLY A 365 19.15 -19.83 10.66
C GLY A 365 19.08 -18.33 10.98
N VAL A 366 18.43 -17.52 10.13
CA VAL A 366 18.10 -16.12 10.45
C VAL A 366 16.94 -16.14 11.46
N ASP A 367 17.01 -15.34 12.52
CA ASP A 367 15.91 -15.19 13.47
C ASP A 367 14.78 -14.36 12.82
N VAL A 368 13.65 -14.99 12.53
CA VAL A 368 12.52 -14.33 11.85
C VAL A 368 11.34 -14.21 12.80
N GLU A 369 10.95 -12.97 13.08
CA GLU A 369 9.78 -12.63 13.89
C GLU A 369 8.68 -12.02 13.01
N LEU A 370 7.43 -12.42 13.27
CA LEU A 370 6.23 -11.89 12.61
C LEU A 370 5.24 -11.40 13.67
N PHE A 371 4.99 -10.09 13.68
CA PHE A 371 4.00 -9.42 14.50
C PHE A 371 2.70 -9.22 13.72
N VAL A 372 1.62 -9.79 14.25
CA VAL A 372 0.27 -9.79 13.67
C VAL A 372 -0.76 -9.53 14.76
N SER A 373 -2.00 -9.22 14.37
CA SER A 373 -3.08 -9.03 15.35
C SER A 373 -3.60 -10.38 15.86
N GLU A 374 -3.90 -10.51 17.15
CA GLU A 374 -4.64 -11.67 17.68
C GLU A 374 -6.04 -11.75 17.04
N LEU A 375 -6.64 -10.60 16.76
CA LEU A 375 -7.97 -10.48 16.18
C LEU A 375 -7.96 -9.51 15.00
N GLY A 376 -8.43 -9.97 13.84
CA GLY A 376 -8.58 -9.14 12.65
C GLY A 376 -9.87 -8.32 12.63
N ASP A 377 -9.82 -7.12 12.04
CA ASP A 377 -11.00 -6.31 11.75
C ASP A 377 -11.85 -6.94 10.63
N GLN A 378 -11.20 -7.58 9.66
CA GLN A 378 -11.79 -8.30 8.53
C GLN A 378 -11.63 -9.82 8.68
N ALA A 379 -12.74 -10.52 8.97
CA ALA A 379 -12.70 -11.96 9.27
C ALA A 379 -12.12 -12.80 8.12
N LEU A 380 -12.50 -12.50 6.87
CA LEU A 380 -12.06 -13.29 5.72
C LEU A 380 -10.54 -13.14 5.48
N VAL A 381 -10.01 -11.92 5.60
CA VAL A 381 -8.56 -11.64 5.49
C VAL A 381 -7.79 -12.31 6.63
N HIS A 382 -8.30 -12.21 7.86
CA HIS A 382 -7.70 -12.84 9.02
C HIS A 382 -7.61 -14.37 8.89
N TYR A 383 -8.65 -15.04 8.40
CA TYR A 383 -8.59 -16.48 8.14
C TYR A 383 -7.63 -16.85 7.01
N ALA A 384 -7.51 -16.00 5.98
CA ALA A 384 -6.56 -16.23 4.90
C ALA A 384 -5.12 -16.10 5.41
N GLU A 385 -4.81 -15.09 6.20
CA GLU A 385 -3.50 -14.92 6.87
C GLU A 385 -3.16 -16.14 7.74
N CYS A 386 -4.08 -16.54 8.63
CA CYS A 386 -3.94 -17.72 9.47
C CYS A 386 -3.57 -18.99 8.69
N SER A 387 -4.06 -19.14 7.45
CA SER A 387 -3.76 -20.31 6.61
C SER A 387 -2.27 -20.50 6.30
N TYR A 388 -1.44 -19.45 6.44
CA TYR A 388 0.00 -19.49 6.21
C TYR A 388 0.82 -19.84 7.46
N TYR A 389 0.24 -19.71 8.66
CA TYR A 389 0.98 -19.83 9.93
C TYR A 389 1.62 -21.20 10.12
N GLU A 390 0.99 -22.28 9.65
CA GLU A 390 1.59 -23.61 9.81
C GLU A 390 2.90 -23.75 9.05
N ASN A 391 2.97 -23.23 7.81
CA ASN A 391 4.18 -23.26 7.00
C ASN A 391 5.30 -22.41 7.65
N LEU A 392 4.95 -21.23 8.14
CA LEU A 392 5.87 -20.31 8.80
C LEU A 392 6.44 -20.92 10.10
N LEU A 393 5.57 -21.44 10.97
CA LEU A 393 5.95 -22.04 12.25
C LEU A 393 6.83 -23.28 12.05
N ARG A 394 6.55 -24.09 11.01
CA ARG A 394 7.40 -25.25 10.66
C ARG A 394 8.78 -24.85 10.16
N ALA A 395 8.90 -23.73 9.45
CA ALA A 395 10.17 -23.20 8.97
C ALA A 395 11.00 -22.53 10.08
N GLY A 396 10.41 -22.30 11.27
CA GLY A 396 11.09 -21.67 12.41
C GLY A 396 10.78 -20.19 12.61
N VAL A 397 9.80 -19.63 11.87
CA VAL A 397 9.34 -18.26 12.08
C VAL A 397 8.58 -18.16 13.41
N ARG A 398 8.90 -17.13 14.21
CA ARG A 398 8.26 -16.85 15.50
C ARG A 398 7.10 -15.88 15.29
N ILE A 399 5.89 -16.32 15.58
CA ILE A 399 4.68 -15.51 15.35
C ILE A 399 4.21 -14.92 16.69
N PHE A 400 4.13 -13.59 16.76
CA PHE A 400 3.67 -12.83 17.91
C PHE A 400 2.32 -12.19 17.63
N ARG A 401 1.32 -12.50 18.45
CA ARG A 401 -0.04 -11.98 18.32
C ARG A 401 -0.27 -10.84 19.29
N TYR A 402 -0.46 -9.64 18.73
CA TYR A 402 -0.76 -8.43 19.48
C TYR A 402 -2.18 -8.50 20.08
N PRO A 403 -2.35 -8.20 21.37
CA PRO A 403 -3.55 -8.60 22.11
C PRO A 403 -4.79 -7.81 21.67
N ALA A 404 -5.93 -8.51 21.64
CA ALA A 404 -7.23 -7.86 21.51
C ALA A 404 -7.49 -6.86 22.68
N PRO A 405 -8.25 -5.78 22.46
CA PRO A 405 -9.02 -5.46 21.26
C PRO A 405 -8.24 -4.63 20.22
N TYR A 406 -6.92 -4.53 20.35
CA TYR A 406 -6.13 -3.74 19.42
C TYR A 406 -5.90 -4.46 18.09
N VAL A 407 -6.01 -3.72 16.99
CA VAL A 407 -5.63 -4.14 15.65
C VAL A 407 -4.27 -3.52 15.37
N LEU A 408 -3.21 -4.34 15.38
CA LEU A 408 -1.87 -3.91 15.03
C LEU A 408 -1.82 -3.62 13.52
N HIS A 409 -1.84 -2.33 13.19
CA HIS A 409 -1.94 -1.82 11.82
C HIS A 409 -0.66 -1.11 11.35
N ALA A 410 0.39 -1.06 12.18
CA ALA A 410 1.72 -0.68 11.76
C ALA A 410 2.25 -1.59 10.64
N LYS A 411 3.05 -1.04 9.73
CA LYS A 411 3.60 -1.73 8.56
C LYS A 411 5.07 -1.40 8.44
N HIS A 412 5.90 -2.31 8.92
CA HIS A 412 7.34 -2.12 8.90
C HIS A 412 8.08 -3.44 8.94
N MET A 413 9.35 -3.37 8.59
CA MET A 413 10.28 -4.48 8.67
C MET A 413 11.65 -3.96 9.05
N THR A 414 12.33 -4.63 9.97
CA THR A 414 13.75 -4.44 10.24
C THR A 414 14.55 -5.62 9.71
N VAL A 415 15.71 -5.36 9.14
CA VAL A 415 16.64 -6.37 8.60
C VAL A 415 18.01 -6.13 9.17
N ASP A 416 18.49 -7.14 9.88
CA ASP A 416 19.71 -7.08 10.67
C ASP A 416 19.72 -5.82 11.55
N GLU A 417 20.85 -5.11 11.66
CA GLU A 417 21.03 -3.95 12.53
C GLU A 417 21.06 -2.61 11.79
N GLU A 418 20.75 -2.61 10.49
CA GLU A 418 21.15 -1.52 9.61
C GLU A 418 20.04 -0.99 8.69
N VAL A 419 19.04 -1.83 8.37
CA VAL A 419 17.95 -1.44 7.46
C VAL A 419 16.61 -1.55 8.15
N ALA A 420 15.82 -0.50 7.98
CA ALA A 420 14.41 -0.48 8.30
C ALA A 420 13.59 -0.09 7.08
N VAL A 421 12.38 -0.62 7.02
CA VAL A 421 11.37 -0.28 6.02
C VAL A 421 10.09 0.07 6.76
N ILE A 422 9.46 1.20 6.45
CA ILE A 422 8.21 1.66 7.07
C ILE A 422 7.32 2.34 6.03
N GLY A 423 6.00 2.17 6.11
CA GLY A 423 5.11 2.90 5.22
C GLY A 423 3.66 2.43 5.25
N SER A 424 3.00 2.52 4.10
CA SER A 424 1.58 2.20 3.95
C SER A 424 1.29 0.80 3.42
N SER A 425 2.31 0.12 2.84
CA SER A 425 2.18 -1.19 2.20
C SER A 425 2.04 -2.32 3.21
N ASN A 426 0.97 -3.12 3.08
CA ASN A 426 0.93 -4.42 3.74
C ASN A 426 1.87 -5.40 3.02
N MET A 427 2.13 -6.52 3.67
CA MET A 427 2.78 -7.68 3.06
C MET A 427 1.72 -8.65 2.50
N ASP A 428 0.92 -8.16 1.56
CA ASP A 428 -0.14 -8.92 0.91
C ASP A 428 -0.24 -8.68 -0.60
N MET A 429 -0.91 -9.62 -1.28
CA MET A 429 -1.17 -9.59 -2.72
C MET A 429 -1.83 -8.29 -3.21
N ARG A 430 -2.67 -7.67 -2.37
CA ARG A 430 -3.42 -6.47 -2.72
C ARG A 430 -2.51 -5.24 -2.78
N SER A 431 -1.68 -5.06 -1.77
CA SER A 431 -0.70 -3.98 -1.66
C SER A 431 0.37 -4.08 -2.75
N PHE A 432 0.71 -5.31 -3.17
CA PHE A 432 1.69 -5.52 -4.25
C PHE A 432 1.14 -5.24 -5.66
N LEU A 433 -0.17 -5.36 -5.88
CA LEU A 433 -0.74 -5.36 -7.25
C LEU A 433 -1.80 -4.28 -7.51
N LEU A 434 -2.64 -3.97 -6.53
CA LEU A 434 -3.88 -3.21 -6.71
C LEU A 434 -3.85 -1.84 -6.03
N ASP A 435 -3.08 -1.69 -4.96
CA ASP A 435 -3.05 -0.46 -4.19
C ASP A 435 -1.82 0.39 -4.53
N LEU A 436 -2.01 1.71 -4.64
CA LEU A 436 -0.90 2.65 -4.65
C LEU A 436 -0.40 2.78 -3.22
N GLU A 437 0.88 2.50 -3.02
CA GLU A 437 1.52 2.53 -1.70
C GLU A 437 2.74 3.45 -1.72
N LEU A 438 3.15 3.84 -0.52
CA LEU A 438 4.37 4.59 -0.27
C LEU A 438 5.12 3.93 0.88
N THR A 439 6.35 3.55 0.60
CA THR A 439 7.26 2.92 1.55
C THR A 439 8.53 3.74 1.65
N LEU A 440 9.13 3.80 2.83
CA LEU A 440 10.43 4.41 3.09
C LEU A 440 11.41 3.31 3.51
N MET A 441 12.51 3.18 2.78
CA MET A 441 13.68 2.43 3.21
C MET A 441 14.65 3.38 3.90
N VAL A 442 15.07 3.06 5.12
CA VAL A 442 16.03 3.84 5.90
C VAL A 442 17.23 2.95 6.20
N CYS A 443 18.41 3.43 5.79
CA CYS A 443 19.69 2.85 6.16
C CYS A 443 20.27 3.71 7.28
N GLY A 444 20.44 3.10 8.45
CA GLY A 444 20.96 3.78 9.62
C GLY A 444 20.60 3.05 10.90
N ARG A 445 21.64 2.64 11.64
CA ARG A 445 21.51 1.90 12.90
C ARG A 445 20.62 2.61 13.91
N GLU A 446 20.74 3.93 14.03
CA GLU A 446 19.93 4.72 14.95
C GLU A 446 18.44 4.51 14.72
N PHE A 447 17.98 4.69 13.48
CA PHE A 447 16.58 4.47 13.13
C PHE A 447 16.15 2.99 13.25
N SER A 448 17.04 2.04 12.89
CA SER A 448 16.76 0.61 13.11
C SER A 448 16.59 0.27 14.59
N ASP A 449 17.40 0.86 15.47
CA ASP A 449 17.30 0.66 16.92
C ASP A 449 16.05 1.35 17.51
N ASP A 450 15.65 2.51 16.98
CA ASP A 450 14.37 3.16 17.28
C ASP A 450 13.19 2.27 16.93
N LEU A 451 13.18 1.68 15.74
CA LEU A 451 12.11 0.80 15.29
C LEU A 451 12.09 -0.50 16.10
N ARG A 452 13.25 -1.04 16.47
CA ARG A 452 13.34 -2.20 17.38
C ARG A 452 12.77 -1.93 18.76
N ARG A 453 12.92 -0.72 19.31
CA ARG A 453 12.25 -0.35 20.56
C ARG A 453 10.73 -0.42 20.43
N VAL A 454 10.18 -0.06 19.27
CA VAL A 454 8.75 -0.22 18.98
C VAL A 454 8.38 -1.71 18.93
N GLU A 455 9.15 -2.52 18.22
CA GLU A 455 8.97 -3.97 18.11
C GLU A 455 9.08 -4.68 19.48
N ASP A 456 10.03 -4.27 20.33
CA ASP A 456 10.19 -4.76 21.70
C ASP A 456 8.96 -4.41 22.56
N GLY A 457 8.43 -3.21 22.39
CA GLY A 457 7.18 -2.78 23.01
C GLY A 457 5.98 -3.64 22.56
N TYR A 458 5.96 -4.09 21.31
CA TYR A 458 4.96 -5.06 20.85
C TYR A 458 5.20 -6.44 21.45
N ARG A 459 6.42 -6.96 21.38
CA ARG A 459 6.78 -8.29 21.90
C ARG A 459 6.42 -8.45 23.38
N ALA A 460 6.63 -7.40 24.18
CA ALA A 460 6.26 -7.38 25.60
C ALA A 460 4.75 -7.52 25.86
N LYS A 461 3.91 -7.12 24.89
CA LYS A 461 2.43 -7.20 24.98
C LYS A 461 1.87 -8.43 24.28
N CYS A 462 2.60 -8.97 23.30
CA CYS A 462 2.16 -10.08 22.46
C CYS A 462 2.15 -11.43 23.19
N THR A 463 1.37 -12.36 22.66
CA THR A 463 1.52 -13.79 22.94
C THR A 463 2.21 -14.49 21.79
N GLU A 464 3.25 -15.27 22.06
CA GLU A 464 3.91 -16.09 21.06
C GLU A 464 3.04 -17.31 20.73
N LEU A 465 2.74 -17.50 19.45
CA LEU A 465 1.99 -18.63 18.93
C LEU A 465 2.95 -19.79 18.62
N THR A 466 2.77 -20.92 19.29
CA THR A 466 3.60 -22.11 19.07
C THR A 466 3.00 -23.04 18.03
N LEU A 467 3.84 -23.83 17.36
CA LEU A 467 3.39 -24.87 16.43
C LEU A 467 2.45 -25.89 17.10
N GLY A 468 2.74 -26.30 18.34
CA GLY A 468 1.90 -27.23 19.10
C GLY A 468 0.49 -26.68 19.34
N GLN A 469 0.37 -25.40 19.73
CA GLN A 469 -0.92 -24.73 19.86
C GLN A 469 -1.63 -24.64 18.51
N TRP A 470 -0.92 -24.29 17.45
CA TRP A 470 -1.48 -24.14 16.12
C TRP A 470 -2.06 -25.45 15.59
N LEU A 471 -1.35 -26.57 15.74
CA LEU A 471 -1.79 -27.89 15.27
C LEU A 471 -2.99 -28.45 16.06
N ALA A 472 -3.23 -27.95 17.27
CA ALA A 472 -4.37 -28.37 18.11
C ALA A 472 -5.71 -27.71 17.70
N ARG A 473 -5.73 -26.83 16.69
CA ARG A 473 -6.94 -26.12 16.25
C ARG A 473 -8.02 -27.05 15.70
N SER A 474 -9.28 -26.66 15.86
CA SER A 474 -10.42 -27.49 15.45
C SER A 474 -10.48 -27.69 13.92
N ARG A 475 -11.00 -28.84 13.47
CA ARG A 475 -11.21 -29.11 12.03
C ARG A 475 -12.08 -28.05 11.34
N GLY A 476 -13.07 -27.50 12.06
CA GLY A 476 -13.92 -26.44 11.53
C GLY A 476 -13.14 -25.14 11.27
N GLN A 477 -12.16 -24.83 12.11
CA GLN A 477 -11.28 -23.68 11.90
C GLN A 477 -10.35 -23.88 10.70
N VAL A 478 -9.75 -25.07 10.55
CA VAL A 478 -8.93 -25.42 9.37
C VAL A 478 -9.71 -25.25 8.07
N ILE A 479 -10.98 -25.66 8.03
CA ILE A 479 -11.82 -25.50 6.84
C ILE A 479 -12.04 -24.01 6.53
N LYS A 480 -12.32 -23.17 7.54
CA LYS A 480 -12.50 -21.73 7.34
C LYS A 480 -11.25 -21.07 6.77
N GLU A 481 -10.08 -21.39 7.34
CA GLU A 481 -8.77 -20.90 6.89
C GLU A 481 -8.52 -21.27 5.42
N ASN A 482 -8.73 -22.54 5.05
CA ASN A 482 -8.53 -23.00 3.68
C ASN A 482 -9.50 -22.38 2.68
N LEU A 483 -10.78 -22.21 3.05
CA LEU A 483 -11.76 -21.53 2.19
C LEU A 483 -11.41 -20.05 2.01
N ALA A 484 -10.98 -19.38 3.08
CA ALA A 484 -10.56 -17.98 3.02
C ALA A 484 -9.33 -17.82 2.12
N ARG A 485 -8.36 -18.74 2.18
CA ARG A 485 -7.17 -18.75 1.33
C ARG A 485 -7.49 -18.74 -0.18
N LEU A 486 -8.58 -19.37 -0.62
CA LEU A 486 -8.97 -19.35 -2.05
C LEU A 486 -9.32 -17.95 -2.57
N THR A 487 -9.61 -17.02 -1.66
CA THR A 487 -9.96 -15.64 -2.00
C THR A 487 -8.79 -14.66 -1.76
N SER A 488 -7.61 -15.14 -1.35
CA SER A 488 -6.45 -14.30 -1.00
C SER A 488 -5.98 -13.37 -2.13
N ALA A 489 -6.13 -13.77 -3.39
CA ALA A 489 -5.75 -12.97 -4.54
C ALA A 489 -6.72 -11.79 -4.84
N ILE A 490 -7.88 -11.75 -4.17
CA ILE A 490 -8.97 -10.78 -4.40
C ILE A 490 -9.26 -9.95 -3.13
N GLN A 491 -8.74 -10.39 -1.98
CA GLN A 491 -8.94 -9.76 -0.68
C GLN A 491 -8.26 -8.41 -0.56
#